data_AF-A0AAV5P1X3-F1
#
_entry.id   AF-A0AAV5P1X3-F1
#
_cell.length_a   1.000
_cell.length_b   1.000
_cell.length_c   1.000
_cell.angle_alpha   90.00
_cell.angle_beta   90.00
_cell.angle_gamma   90.00
#
_symmetry.space_group_name_H-M   'P 1'
#
loop_
_entity.id
_entity.type
_entity.pdbx_description
1 polymer ?
#
loop_
_entity_poly.entity_id
_entity_poly.type
_entity_poly.pdbx_seq_one_letter_code
_entity_poly.pdbx_strand_id
1 'polypeptide(L)'
;MISETHSLDTKPVTDSPQSETNKGLENKGTGGIFVFFAVCGLLLLWFLPEQASWVKTKRGWYTQPMMGPALGLGVFVVFALLKVLYHIRRFSLHPIRALDSGAEAIASYRVAIIAGALFALYIHSLSIMGFAPATLLFVCTLLWVSRLLDGFWLMMSVLGVAAVVIIFRVMLNLWLPDVWLYGLLPESWSLFANQYL
;
A
#
# COMPACT_ATOMS: atom_id res chain seq x y z
N MET A 1 25.87 64.71 -31.14
CA MET A 1 26.59 63.61 -31.84
C MET A 1 27.59 63.06 -30.83
N ILE A 2 27.53 61.83 -30.33
CA ILE A 2 26.76 60.61 -30.63
C ILE A 2 26.54 59.92 -29.28
N SER A 3 25.35 59.36 -29.08
CA SER A 3 24.95 58.59 -27.90
C SER A 3 25.52 57.19 -28.02
N GLU A 4 26.47 56.78 -27.16
CA GLU A 4 26.87 55.37 -27.06
C GLU A 4 25.90 54.62 -26.14
N THR A 5 25.26 53.62 -26.72
CA THR A 5 24.29 52.73 -26.08
C THR A 5 25.01 51.76 -25.13
N HIS A 6 24.76 51.92 -23.84
CA HIS A 6 25.16 50.97 -22.82
C HIS A 6 24.31 49.69 -22.95
N SER A 7 24.75 48.73 -23.77
CA SER A 7 24.16 47.40 -23.83
C SER A 7 24.54 46.63 -22.56
N LEU A 8 23.59 46.56 -21.62
CA LEU A 8 23.62 45.60 -20.52
C LEU A 8 23.53 44.19 -21.13
N ASP A 9 24.70 43.56 -21.32
CA ASP A 9 24.81 42.13 -21.55
C ASP A 9 24.30 41.41 -20.30
N THR A 10 23.00 41.09 -20.30
CA THR A 10 22.36 40.27 -19.28
C THR A 10 22.71 38.82 -19.54
N LYS A 11 23.96 38.44 -19.22
CA LYS A 11 24.26 37.05 -18.92
C LYS A 11 23.57 36.71 -17.61
N PRO A 12 22.65 35.72 -17.58
CA PRO A 12 22.12 35.26 -16.32
C PRO A 12 23.28 34.63 -15.54
N VAL A 13 23.71 35.29 -14.46
CA VAL A 13 24.53 34.66 -13.43
C VAL A 13 23.63 33.64 -12.74
N THR A 14 23.57 32.44 -13.32
CA THR A 14 22.88 31.29 -12.75
C THR A 14 23.88 30.15 -12.62
N ASP A 15 24.84 30.33 -11.73
CA ASP A 15 25.58 29.21 -11.15
C ASP A 15 25.59 29.41 -9.64
N SER A 16 24.41 29.24 -9.04
CA SER A 16 24.30 29.02 -7.61
C SER A 16 24.78 27.60 -7.30
N PRO A 17 25.74 27.40 -6.36
CA PRO A 17 26.26 26.07 -5.99
C PRO A 17 25.20 25.13 -5.41
N GLN A 18 23.95 25.60 -5.26
CA GLN A 18 22.83 24.82 -4.74
C GLN A 18 22.25 23.81 -5.74
N SER A 19 22.43 23.98 -7.05
CA SER A 19 21.89 23.04 -8.05
C SER A 19 22.71 21.75 -8.15
N GLU A 20 24.04 21.86 -8.05
CA GLU A 20 24.94 20.69 -8.01
C GLU A 20 24.90 19.98 -6.65
N THR A 21 24.74 20.74 -5.57
CA THR A 21 24.61 20.17 -4.22
C THR A 21 23.30 19.37 -4.08
N ASN A 22 22.19 19.82 -4.68
CA ASN A 22 20.94 19.06 -4.71
C ASN A 22 21.04 17.80 -5.57
N LYS A 23 21.64 17.87 -6.77
CA LYS A 23 21.88 16.68 -7.61
C LYS A 23 22.83 15.66 -6.94
N GLY A 24 23.79 16.15 -6.14
CA GLY A 24 24.73 15.32 -5.38
C GLY A 24 24.11 14.67 -4.13
N LEU A 25 23.07 15.25 -3.55
CA LEU A 25 22.30 14.69 -2.43
C LEU A 25 21.23 13.71 -2.90
N GLU A 26 20.59 13.95 -4.04
CA GLU A 26 19.55 13.07 -4.60
C GLU A 26 20.10 11.73 -5.13
N ASN A 27 21.41 11.66 -5.42
CA ASN A 27 22.08 10.47 -5.95
C ASN A 27 22.81 9.63 -4.88
N LYS A 28 22.86 10.09 -3.63
CA LYS A 28 23.60 9.42 -2.53
C LYS A 28 22.66 8.63 -1.63
N GLY A 29 22.14 7.50 -2.11
CA GLY A 29 21.45 6.53 -1.23
C GLY A 29 20.29 5.77 -1.85
N THR A 30 19.85 6.12 -3.06
CA THR A 30 18.61 5.57 -3.63
C THR A 30 18.70 4.09 -4.01
N GLY A 31 19.90 3.50 -4.08
CA GLY A 31 20.08 2.08 -4.42
C GLY A 31 19.56 1.10 -3.36
N GLY A 32 19.68 1.42 -2.07
CA GLY A 32 19.38 0.50 -0.98
C GLY A 32 17.91 0.14 -0.84
N ILE A 33 17.02 1.11 -1.09
CA ILE A 33 15.57 0.88 -1.03
C ILE A 33 15.09 -0.15 -2.06
N PHE A 34 15.69 -0.16 -3.26
CA PHE A 34 15.31 -1.12 -4.29
C PHE A 34 15.77 -2.53 -3.93
N VAL A 35 16.91 -2.68 -3.26
CA VAL A 35 17.37 -3.97 -2.72
C VAL A 35 16.40 -4.44 -1.65
N PHE A 36 16.01 -3.58 -0.71
CA PHE A 36 15.01 -3.91 0.32
C PHE A 36 13.69 -4.37 -0.31
N PHE A 37 13.13 -3.60 -1.26
CA PHE A 37 11.90 -3.99 -1.95
C PHE A 37 12.04 -5.28 -2.76
N ALA A 38 13.18 -5.53 -3.39
CA ALA A 38 13.42 -6.78 -4.11
C ALA A 38 13.46 -7.98 -3.15
N VAL A 39 14.16 -7.86 -2.02
CA VAL A 39 14.23 -8.92 -1.00
C VAL A 39 12.84 -9.16 -0.39
N CYS A 40 12.13 -8.11 0.03
CA CYS A 40 10.78 -8.24 0.57
C CYS A 40 9.81 -8.86 -0.46
N GLY A 41 9.88 -8.44 -1.72
CA GLY A 41 9.04 -9.00 -2.79
C GLY A 41 9.32 -10.47 -3.05
N LEU A 42 10.60 -10.88 -3.07
CA LEU A 42 11.00 -12.28 -3.19
C LEU A 42 10.54 -13.13 -2.00
N LEU A 43 10.68 -12.61 -0.77
CA LEU A 43 10.17 -13.27 0.43
C LEU A 43 8.65 -13.43 0.38
N LEU A 44 7.91 -12.38 0.01
CA LEU A 44 6.46 -12.49 -0.15
C LEU A 44 6.07 -13.51 -1.23
N LEU A 45 6.83 -13.59 -2.33
CA LEU A 45 6.57 -14.54 -3.42
C LEU A 45 6.81 -15.98 -2.95
N TRP A 46 7.81 -16.17 -2.09
CA TRP A 46 8.09 -17.43 -1.43
C TRP A 46 6.97 -17.86 -0.46
N PHE A 47 6.44 -16.92 0.34
CA PHE A 47 5.33 -17.16 1.27
C PHE A 47 3.94 -17.17 0.61
N LEU A 48 3.85 -16.81 -0.68
CA LEU A 48 2.58 -16.70 -1.39
C LEU A 48 1.74 -17.99 -1.39
N PRO A 49 2.32 -19.20 -1.57
CA PRO A 49 1.55 -20.44 -1.57
C PRO A 49 0.88 -20.75 -0.22
N GLU A 50 1.47 -20.28 0.89
CA GLU A 50 0.92 -20.47 2.23
C GLU A 50 -0.26 -19.53 2.48
N GLN A 51 -0.24 -18.31 1.92
CA GLN A 51 -1.29 -17.32 2.11
C GLN A 51 -2.45 -17.46 1.11
N ALA A 52 -2.16 -17.88 -0.11
CA ALA A 52 -3.15 -18.08 -1.16
C ALA A 52 -3.02 -19.51 -1.70
N SER A 53 -3.59 -20.46 -0.97
CA SER A 53 -3.52 -21.87 -1.33
C SER A 53 -4.19 -22.16 -2.69
N TRP A 54 -3.65 -23.17 -3.38
CA TRP A 54 -4.22 -23.64 -4.64
C TRP A 54 -5.58 -24.30 -4.38
N VAL A 55 -6.63 -23.62 -4.84
CA VAL A 55 -7.98 -24.20 -4.82
C VAL A 55 -8.19 -25.04 -6.08
N LYS A 56 -8.67 -26.28 -5.89
CA LYS A 56 -9.13 -27.15 -6.99
C LYS A 56 -10.40 -26.57 -7.60
N THR A 57 -10.24 -25.62 -8.51
CA THR A 57 -11.37 -24.98 -9.20
C THR A 57 -11.61 -25.63 -10.56
N LYS A 58 -12.88 -25.76 -10.95
CA LYS A 58 -13.30 -26.37 -12.24
C LYS A 58 -13.20 -25.39 -13.42
N ARG A 59 -13.05 -24.10 -13.14
CA ARG A 59 -12.84 -23.04 -14.14
C ARG A 59 -11.32 -22.83 -14.31
N GLY A 60 -10.87 -22.41 -15.48
CA GLY A 60 -9.44 -22.44 -15.86
C GLY A 60 -8.48 -21.73 -14.89
N TRP A 61 -7.19 -21.96 -15.10
CA TRP A 61 -6.07 -21.46 -14.28
C TRP A 61 -6.18 -19.97 -13.87
N TYR A 62 -6.72 -19.10 -14.75
CA TYR A 62 -6.88 -17.67 -14.49
C TYR A 62 -7.89 -17.30 -13.38
N THR A 63 -8.78 -18.22 -12.99
CA THR A 63 -9.75 -17.99 -11.91
C THR A 63 -9.24 -18.37 -10.53
N GLN A 64 -7.99 -18.81 -10.43
CA GLN A 64 -7.42 -19.21 -9.15
C GLN A 64 -7.10 -17.99 -8.30
N PRO A 65 -7.41 -18.03 -6.99
CA PRO A 65 -7.20 -16.90 -6.09
C PRO A 65 -5.72 -16.48 -5.99
N MET A 66 -4.79 -17.41 -6.20
CA MET A 66 -3.35 -17.14 -6.17
C MET A 66 -2.85 -16.34 -7.39
N MET A 67 -3.53 -16.41 -8.54
CA MET A 67 -3.00 -15.86 -9.80
C MET A 67 -2.92 -14.33 -9.78
N GLY A 68 -3.91 -13.65 -9.20
CA GLY A 68 -3.89 -12.19 -9.08
C GLY A 68 -2.68 -11.69 -8.28
N PRO A 69 -2.53 -12.14 -7.01
CA PRO A 69 -1.36 -11.83 -6.20
C PRO A 69 -0.03 -12.23 -6.86
N ALA A 70 0.05 -13.42 -7.47
CA ALA A 70 1.27 -13.90 -8.12
C ALA A 70 1.69 -13.02 -9.30
N LEU A 71 0.75 -12.59 -10.14
CA LEU A 71 1.02 -11.71 -11.28
C LEU A 71 1.46 -10.31 -10.80
N GLY A 72 0.71 -9.70 -9.88
CA GLY A 72 1.02 -8.37 -9.36
C GLY A 72 2.39 -8.34 -8.67
N LEU A 73 2.64 -9.31 -7.80
CA LEU A 73 3.90 -9.42 -7.07
C LEU A 73 5.06 -9.82 -7.99
N GLY A 74 4.82 -10.69 -8.97
CA GLY A 74 5.82 -11.08 -9.96
C GLY A 74 6.30 -9.89 -10.79
N VAL A 75 5.37 -9.08 -11.31
CA VAL A 75 5.71 -7.84 -12.03
C VAL A 75 6.50 -6.89 -11.14
N PHE A 76 6.07 -6.68 -9.90
CA PHE A 76 6.77 -5.84 -8.92
C PHE A 76 8.22 -6.31 -8.67
N VAL A 77 8.41 -7.61 -8.41
CA VAL A 77 9.74 -8.21 -8.17
C VAL A 77 10.65 -8.06 -9.38
N VAL A 78 10.14 -8.30 -10.60
CA VAL A 78 10.94 -8.14 -11.83
C VAL A 78 11.43 -6.70 -11.97
N PHE A 79 10.55 -5.70 -11.81
CA PHE A 79 10.96 -4.30 -11.88
C PHE A 79 11.93 -3.90 -10.77
N ALA A 80 11.73 -4.40 -9.54
CA ALA A 80 12.65 -4.17 -8.43
C ALA A 80 14.04 -4.75 -8.74
N LEU A 81 14.13 -5.98 -9.23
CA LEU A 81 15.38 -6.63 -9.62
C LEU A 81 16.09 -5.91 -10.78
N LEU A 82 15.34 -5.46 -11.80
CA LEU A 82 15.91 -4.68 -12.91
C LEU A 82 16.54 -3.38 -12.42
N LYS A 83 15.89 -2.67 -11.49
CA LYS A 83 16.45 -1.46 -10.87
C LYS A 83 17.70 -1.77 -10.05
N VAL A 84 17.68 -2.85 -9.26
CA VAL A 84 18.86 -3.30 -8.52
C VAL A 84 20.01 -3.60 -9.47
N LEU A 85 19.76 -4.37 -10.54
CA LEU A 85 20.79 -4.73 -11.53
C LEU A 85 21.36 -3.50 -12.25
N TYR A 86 20.52 -2.54 -12.62
CA TYR A 86 20.95 -1.28 -13.20
C TYR A 86 21.88 -0.50 -12.25
N HIS A 87 21.55 -0.46 -10.96
CA HIS A 87 22.36 0.24 -9.95
C HIS A 87 23.66 -0.51 -9.60
N ILE A 88 23.65 -1.86 -9.64
CA ILE A 88 24.87 -2.70 -9.51
C ILE A 88 25.82 -2.40 -10.67
N ARG A 89 25.33 -2.44 -11.92
CA ARG A 89 26.17 -2.23 -13.11
C ARG A 89 26.80 -0.82 -13.17
N ARG A 90 26.17 0.17 -12.52
CA ARG A 90 26.69 1.54 -12.44
C ARG A 90 27.67 1.75 -11.27
N PHE A 91 28.17 0.68 -10.64
CA PHE A 91 29.19 0.69 -9.57
C PHE A 91 28.83 1.51 -8.31
N SER A 92 27.54 1.76 -8.05
CA SER A 92 27.10 2.66 -6.97
C SER A 92 26.57 1.94 -5.71
N LEU A 93 26.60 0.61 -5.65
CA LEU A 93 26.09 -0.14 -4.50
C LEU A 93 27.21 -0.54 -3.55
N HIS A 94 27.32 0.21 -2.45
CA HIS A 94 28.03 -0.27 -1.26
C HIS A 94 27.02 -0.97 -0.33
N PRO A 95 27.20 -2.26 0.02
CA PRO A 95 26.21 -3.05 0.76
C PRO A 95 25.89 -2.47 2.15
N ILE A 96 26.87 -1.86 2.82
CA ILE A 96 26.70 -1.23 4.13
C ILE A 96 25.83 0.04 4.03
N ARG A 97 26.01 0.84 2.97
CA ARG A 97 25.19 2.04 2.71
C ARG A 97 23.79 1.69 2.21
N ALA A 98 23.62 0.54 1.57
CA ALA A 98 22.32 0.05 1.12
C ALA A 98 21.40 -0.29 2.31
N LEU A 99 21.94 -0.80 3.41
CA LEU A 99 21.17 -1.07 4.62
C LEU A 99 20.70 0.21 5.32
N ASP A 100 21.60 1.19 5.44
CA ASP A 100 21.36 2.46 6.12
C ASP A 100 20.33 3.31 5.37
N SER A 101 20.49 3.42 4.05
CA SER A 101 19.49 4.06 3.18
C SER A 101 18.14 3.33 3.13
N GLY A 102 18.13 2.01 3.36
CA GLY A 102 16.90 1.24 3.50
C GLY A 102 16.12 1.61 4.77
N ALA A 103 16.80 1.78 5.90
CA ALA A 103 16.18 2.19 7.16
C ALA A 103 15.65 3.63 7.10
N GLU A 104 16.43 4.55 6.53
CA GLU A 104 16.03 5.94 6.28
C GLU A 104 14.80 6.00 5.35
N ALA A 105 14.78 5.16 4.32
CA ALA A 105 13.65 5.05 3.41
C ALA A 105 12.39 4.54 4.10
N ILE A 106 12.47 3.49 4.93
CA ILE A 106 11.32 3.01 5.73
C ILE A 106 10.76 4.15 6.58
N ALA A 107 11.62 4.99 7.16
CA ALA A 107 11.21 6.17 7.91
C ALA A 107 10.58 7.27 7.05
N SER A 108 10.86 7.33 5.74
CA SER A 108 10.17 8.23 4.80
C SER A 108 8.77 7.73 4.43
N TYR A 109 8.59 6.41 4.35
CA TYR A 109 7.31 5.77 3.98
C TYR A 109 6.36 5.49 5.16
N ARG A 110 6.50 6.21 6.28
CA ARG A 110 5.69 6.01 7.51
C ARG A 110 4.19 5.90 7.24
N VAL A 111 3.64 6.76 6.38
CA VAL A 111 2.20 6.74 6.04
C VAL A 111 1.81 5.43 5.35
N ALA A 112 2.61 4.94 4.42
CA ALA A 112 2.36 3.68 3.73
C ALA A 112 2.46 2.49 4.69
N ILE A 113 3.40 2.52 5.63
CA ILE A 113 3.55 1.48 6.66
C ILE A 113 2.35 1.47 7.61
N ILE A 114 1.92 2.64 8.08
CA ILE A 114 0.73 2.76 8.95
C ILE A 114 -0.50 2.26 8.20
N ALA A 115 -0.72 2.71 6.95
CA ALA A 115 -1.85 2.25 6.15
C ALA A 115 -1.80 0.74 5.89
N GLY A 116 -0.63 0.18 5.58
CA GLY A 116 -0.43 -1.26 5.41
C GLY A 116 -0.71 -2.05 6.70
N ALA A 117 -0.27 -1.55 7.85
CA ALA A 117 -0.54 -2.16 9.15
C ALA A 117 -2.03 -2.12 9.50
N LEU A 118 -2.71 -0.99 9.26
CA LEU A 118 -4.15 -0.86 9.42
C LEU A 118 -4.90 -1.83 8.51
N PHE A 119 -4.44 -2.01 7.27
CA PHE A 119 -5.03 -2.95 6.32
C PHE A 119 -4.84 -4.41 6.78
N ALA A 120 -3.66 -4.77 7.26
CA ALA A 120 -3.42 -6.10 7.83
C ALA A 120 -4.30 -6.36 9.07
N LEU A 121 -4.45 -5.36 9.94
CA LEU A 121 -5.34 -5.43 11.09
C LEU A 121 -6.81 -5.60 10.67
N TYR A 122 -7.23 -4.91 9.60
CA TYR A 122 -8.57 -5.07 9.02
C TYR A 122 -8.81 -6.50 8.55
N ILE A 123 -7.88 -7.10 7.79
CA ILE A 123 -8.00 -8.49 7.32
C ILE A 123 -8.15 -9.46 8.50
N HIS A 124 -7.38 -9.28 9.57
CA HIS A 124 -7.51 -10.14 10.75
C HIS A 124 -8.86 -9.93 11.46
N SER A 125 -9.30 -8.68 11.55
CA SER A 125 -10.57 -8.29 12.16
C SER A 125 -11.79 -8.87 11.44
N LEU A 126 -11.71 -9.13 10.12
CA LEU A 126 -12.80 -9.76 9.36
C LEU A 126 -13.21 -11.11 9.96
N SER A 127 -12.23 -11.92 10.39
CA SER A 127 -12.51 -13.24 10.99
C SER A 127 -13.17 -13.17 12.37
N ILE A 128 -12.96 -12.05 13.08
CA ILE A 128 -13.40 -11.87 14.47
C ILE A 128 -14.75 -11.18 14.53
N MET A 129 -14.93 -10.08 13.78
CA MET A 129 -16.07 -9.18 13.90
C MET A 129 -17.04 -9.25 12.73
N GLY A 130 -16.66 -9.83 11.59
CA GLY A 130 -17.47 -9.82 10.37
C GLY A 130 -17.15 -8.63 9.48
N PHE A 131 -17.79 -8.57 8.31
CA PHE A 131 -17.40 -7.63 7.24
C PHE A 131 -17.78 -6.19 7.56
N ALA A 132 -19.02 -5.94 7.94
CA ALA A 132 -19.54 -4.59 8.16
C ALA A 132 -18.84 -3.86 9.33
N PRO A 133 -18.77 -4.41 10.56
CA PRO A 133 -18.13 -3.71 11.68
C PRO A 133 -16.61 -3.59 11.51
N ALA A 134 -15.94 -4.58 10.91
CA ALA A 134 -14.51 -4.48 10.62
C ALA A 134 -14.22 -3.38 9.61
N THR A 135 -15.03 -3.27 8.55
CA THR A 135 -14.87 -2.21 7.54
C THR A 135 -15.15 -0.84 8.15
N LEU A 136 -16.18 -0.71 8.99
CA LEU A 136 -16.48 0.54 9.67
C LEU A 136 -15.35 0.97 10.59
N LEU A 137 -14.83 0.07 11.43
CA LEU A 137 -13.68 0.35 12.29
C LEU A 137 -12.44 0.74 11.48
N PHE A 138 -12.17 0.04 10.38
CA PHE A 138 -11.06 0.36 9.50
C PHE A 138 -11.19 1.76 8.90
N VAL A 139 -12.33 2.11 8.32
CA VAL A 139 -12.57 3.45 7.74
C VAL A 139 -12.54 4.53 8.82
N CYS A 140 -13.12 4.31 10.00
CA CYS A 140 -13.04 5.23 11.12
C CYS A 140 -11.60 5.45 11.59
N THR A 141 -10.80 4.38 11.67
CA THR A 141 -9.38 4.47 12.02
C THR A 141 -8.60 5.25 10.97
N LEU A 142 -8.90 5.05 9.68
CA LEU A 142 -8.30 5.86 8.61
C LEU A 142 -8.67 7.33 8.72
N LEU A 143 -9.95 7.66 8.94
CA LEU A 143 -10.39 9.03 9.15
C LEU A 143 -9.71 9.68 10.36
N TRP A 144 -9.53 8.93 11.44
CA TRP A 144 -8.80 9.39 12.61
C TRP A 144 -7.33 9.68 12.26
N VAL A 145 -6.63 8.75 11.62
CA VAL A 145 -5.23 8.94 11.21
C VAL A 145 -5.08 10.14 10.27
N SER A 146 -6.05 10.36 9.39
CA SER A 146 -6.14 11.54 8.50
C SER A 146 -6.55 12.83 9.21
N ARG A 147 -6.87 12.79 10.51
CA ARG A 147 -7.42 13.90 11.32
C ARG A 147 -8.68 14.52 10.72
N LEU A 148 -9.48 13.72 10.01
CA LEU A 148 -10.68 14.14 9.29
C LEU A 148 -11.96 13.57 9.92
N LEU A 149 -11.89 13.21 11.20
CA LEU A 149 -12.97 12.58 11.94
C LEU A 149 -13.95 13.64 12.45
N ASP A 150 -14.72 14.21 11.52
CA ASP A 150 -15.86 15.06 11.82
C ASP A 150 -17.17 14.25 11.72
N GLY A 151 -18.24 14.74 12.37
CA GLY A 151 -19.55 14.07 12.37
C GLY A 151 -20.11 13.82 10.95
N PHE A 152 -19.83 14.74 10.01
CA PHE A 152 -20.19 14.57 8.60
C PHE A 152 -19.47 13.38 7.95
N TRP A 153 -18.14 13.27 8.14
CA TRP A 153 -17.34 12.19 7.57
C TRP A 153 -17.63 10.84 8.21
N LEU A 154 -17.96 10.83 9.51
CA LEU A 154 -18.42 9.63 10.18
C LEU A 154 -19.75 9.13 9.57
N MET A 155 -20.71 10.03 9.34
CA MET A 155 -21.99 9.65 8.70
C MET A 155 -21.78 9.14 7.27
N MET A 156 -20.90 9.78 6.49
CA MET A 156 -20.55 9.32 5.15
C MET A 156 -19.87 7.95 5.16
N SER A 157 -19.07 7.65 6.18
CA SER A 157 -18.43 6.34 6.35
C SER A 157 -19.46 5.26 6.65
N VAL A 158 -20.42 5.54 7.54
CA VAL A 158 -21.53 4.61 7.82
C VAL A 158 -22.35 4.35 6.57
N LEU A 159 -22.70 5.41 5.82
CA LEU A 159 -23.43 5.29 4.56
C LEU A 159 -22.65 4.51 3.51
N GLY A 160 -21.34 4.75 3.39
CA GLY A 160 -20.46 4.04 2.47
C GLY A 160 -20.36 2.55 2.79
N VAL A 161 -20.17 2.19 4.06
CA VAL A 161 -20.16 0.80 4.51
C VAL A 161 -21.50 0.13 4.22
N ALA A 162 -22.61 0.80 4.55
CA ALA A 162 -23.95 0.29 4.25
C ALA A 162 -24.16 0.06 2.75
N ALA A 163 -23.74 1.00 1.89
CA ALA A 163 -23.82 0.85 0.44
C ALA A 163 -23.01 -0.36 -0.06
N VAL A 164 -21.79 -0.54 0.43
CA VAL A 164 -20.93 -1.67 0.08
C VAL A 164 -21.55 -3.01 0.51
N VAL A 165 -22.09 -3.09 1.73
CA VAL A 165 -22.82 -4.27 2.23
C VAL A 165 -24.02 -4.59 1.33
N ILE A 166 -24.79 -3.57 0.93
CA ILE A 166 -25.92 -3.74 0.02
C ILE A 166 -25.45 -4.25 -1.35
N ILE A 167 -24.35 -3.72 -1.90
CA ILE A 167 -23.81 -4.20 -3.18
C ILE A 167 -23.38 -5.67 -3.07
N PHE A 168 -22.63 -6.04 -2.03
CA PHE A 168 -22.20 -7.43 -1.83
C PHE A 168 -23.38 -8.37 -1.66
N ARG A 169 -24.46 -7.93 -0.99
CA ARG A 169 -25.63 -8.76 -0.78
C ARG A 169 -26.53 -8.84 -2.01
N VAL A 170 -26.92 -7.70 -2.57
CA VAL A 170 -27.91 -7.60 -3.65
C VAL A 170 -27.30 -7.96 -5.00
N MET A 171 -26.08 -7.48 -5.31
CA MET A 171 -25.45 -7.77 -6.60
C MET A 171 -24.67 -9.08 -6.59
N LEU A 172 -23.95 -9.39 -5.51
CA LEU A 172 -23.03 -10.54 -5.49
C LEU A 172 -23.59 -11.78 -4.79
N ASN A 173 -24.71 -11.64 -4.05
CA ASN A 173 -25.35 -12.70 -3.26
C ASN A 173 -24.35 -13.57 -2.46
N LEU A 174 -23.31 -12.91 -1.92
CA LEU A 174 -22.28 -13.58 -1.13
C LEU A 174 -22.79 -13.80 0.29
N TRP A 175 -22.73 -15.05 0.74
CA TRP A 175 -22.91 -15.42 2.14
C TRP A 175 -21.58 -15.34 2.85
N LEU A 176 -21.52 -14.59 3.95
CA LEU A 176 -20.34 -14.50 4.79
C LEU A 176 -20.31 -15.73 5.73
N PRO A 177 -19.12 -16.31 5.97
CA PRO A 177 -18.97 -17.43 6.91
C PRO A 177 -19.26 -16.98 8.34
N ASP A 178 -19.71 -17.92 9.19
CA ASP A 178 -20.04 -17.63 10.59
C ASP A 178 -18.88 -16.99 11.34
N VAL A 179 -19.18 -15.90 12.04
CA VAL A 179 -18.19 -15.08 12.74
C VAL A 179 -18.22 -15.41 14.23
N TRP A 180 -17.03 -15.56 14.82
CA TRP A 180 -16.89 -15.96 16.23
C TRP A 180 -17.64 -15.02 17.20
N LEU A 181 -17.59 -13.70 16.97
CA LEU A 181 -18.22 -12.71 17.85
C LEU A 181 -19.75 -12.85 17.90
N TYR A 182 -20.38 -13.26 16.79
CA TYR A 182 -21.83 -13.42 16.74
C TYR A 182 -22.33 -14.68 17.45
N GLY A 183 -21.43 -15.59 17.81
CA GLY A 183 -21.72 -16.73 18.68
C GLY A 183 -21.96 -16.36 20.15
N LEU A 184 -21.59 -15.15 20.58
CA LEU A 184 -21.86 -14.66 21.95
C LEU A 184 -23.22 -13.95 22.08
N LEU A 185 -23.89 -13.63 20.97
CA LEU A 185 -25.17 -12.95 20.98
C LEU A 185 -26.33 -13.96 21.16
N PRO A 186 -27.48 -13.54 21.72
CA PRO A 186 -28.70 -14.35 21.74
C PRO A 186 -29.08 -14.83 20.34
N GLU A 187 -29.63 -16.05 20.21
CA GLU A 187 -29.84 -16.75 18.92
C GLU A 187 -30.51 -15.88 17.83
N SER A 188 -31.50 -15.05 18.19
CA SER A 188 -32.19 -14.17 17.23
C SER A 188 -31.32 -13.04 16.68
N TRP A 189 -30.42 -12.50 17.50
CA TRP A 189 -29.48 -11.45 17.11
C TRP A 189 -28.25 -12.03 16.41
N SER A 190 -27.82 -13.22 16.82
CA SER A 190 -26.75 -14.00 16.17
C SER A 190 -27.11 -14.32 14.71
N LEU A 191 -28.33 -14.80 14.47
CA LEU A 191 -28.80 -15.12 13.12
C LEU A 191 -28.84 -13.88 12.21
N PHE A 192 -29.36 -12.76 12.73
CA PHE A 192 -29.36 -11.49 11.99
C PHE A 192 -27.93 -11.02 11.71
N ALA A 193 -27.04 -11.06 12.70
CA ALA A 193 -25.67 -10.59 12.54
C ALA A 193 -24.89 -11.45 11.53
N ASN A 194 -24.94 -12.78 11.62
CA ASN A 194 -24.32 -13.67 10.63
C ASN A 194 -24.91 -13.49 9.22
N GLN A 195 -26.20 -13.15 9.12
CA GLN A 195 -26.87 -13.02 7.83
C GLN A 195 -26.64 -11.67 7.15
N TYR A 196 -26.39 -10.60 7.92
CA TYR A 196 -26.39 -9.21 7.42
C TYR A 196 -25.13 -8.38 7.73
N LEU A 197 -24.27 -8.76 8.67
CA LEU A 197 -23.11 -7.97 9.15
C LEU A 197 -21.78 -8.71 8.97
#